data_AF-A0A3D0HPF2-F1
#
_entry.id   AF-A0A3D0HPF2-F1
#
_cell.length_a   1.000
_cell.length_b   1.000
_cell.length_c   1.000
_cell.angle_alpha   90.00
_cell.angle_beta   90.00
_cell.angle_gamma   90.00
#
_symmetry.space_group_name_H-M   'P 1'
#
loop_
_entity.id
_entity.type
_entity.pdbx_description
1 polymer ?
#
loop_
_entity_poly.entity_id
_entity_poly.type
_entity_poly.pdbx_seq_one_letter_code
_entity_poly.pdbx_strand_id
1 'polypeptide(L)'
;MDYLISPSRFYSEKMISSFRLDKSHKEDIILETGYPRNDALFKFTEEDVKRIKEEIGVPEGKKVILYTPTWRDNQFKKGEGFQYNTELDFNKLMQQLGDEYVLLFRAHHQIGFKDVANDVPGVIDVTLVDDVNDLYIISDLMITDYSSTMFDYGDLKRPMVFYMYDLDEYQGEIRDFYFDINELPGPIVKTQDDLVKAILDQFANFTYDEKYKAFTEKFNYLDDAHAARRVIEKTIKTDLGPAFRFYKWVIHTKNVIRKSFRDGYIAFSGMLRCMGLCRTANSKLLYSYKNKHKGQRCFLVGNGPSMRLSDLEGLQKNGEITFGCNLVTKAFDQTTWRPDYYFLIDRICAKFQSEEINEAIGNIPLFTNITTYNIFREKPKNPVILYNIAKDKYKVKRSPLAYYIPSGSTVMSLMIEMAVYMGFSEIYLIGCDCTSTFTGNTHFINGYTDDKLKQRDAKKIVDRMRRLGIQSDDYEKYFLDGSLNAYTLLKEHAIKHHVKIFNATRGGALEVFDRVDLDKFVK
;
A
#
# COMPACT_ATOMS: atom_id res chain seq x y z
N MET A 1 10.41 -26.01 -16.51
CA MET A 1 10.74 -24.63 -16.90
C MET A 1 10.58 -24.54 -18.40
N ASP A 2 9.58 -23.81 -18.87
CA ASP A 2 9.26 -23.67 -20.30
C ASP A 2 10.04 -22.52 -20.95
N TYR A 3 10.41 -21.51 -20.17
CA TYR A 3 11.27 -20.40 -20.58
C TYR A 3 12.23 -20.00 -19.46
N LEU A 4 13.42 -19.53 -19.81
CA LEU A 4 14.41 -18.93 -18.91
C LEU A 4 14.86 -17.58 -19.48
N ILE A 5 14.63 -16.48 -18.77
CA ILE A 5 15.06 -15.15 -19.21
C ILE A 5 16.57 -15.02 -19.05
N SER A 6 17.23 -14.45 -20.06
CA SER A 6 18.66 -14.20 -20.07
C SER A 6 18.98 -12.74 -20.43
N PRO A 7 19.83 -12.06 -19.63
CA PRO A 7 20.28 -10.68 -19.89
C PRO A 7 21.41 -10.59 -20.91
N SER A 8 22.14 -11.68 -21.16
CA SER A 8 23.26 -11.70 -22.09
C SER A 8 23.62 -13.11 -22.54
N ARG A 9 24.35 -13.19 -23.64
CA ARG A 9 24.87 -14.46 -24.16
C ARG A 9 25.80 -15.14 -23.16
N PHE A 10 26.63 -14.37 -22.44
CA PHE A 10 27.48 -14.89 -21.39
C PHE A 10 26.64 -15.62 -20.32
N TYR A 11 25.56 -14.99 -19.84
CA TYR A 11 24.65 -15.62 -18.89
C TYR A 11 24.02 -16.89 -19.48
N SER A 12 23.51 -16.83 -20.72
CA SER A 12 22.95 -17.99 -21.41
C SER A 12 23.90 -19.19 -21.41
N GLU A 13 25.17 -18.99 -21.78
CA GLU A 13 26.18 -20.05 -21.82
C GLU A 13 26.41 -20.69 -20.43
N LYS A 14 26.46 -19.88 -19.37
CA LYS A 14 26.59 -20.40 -17.99
C LYS A 14 25.35 -21.16 -17.56
N MET A 15 24.15 -20.68 -17.88
CA MET A 15 22.90 -21.36 -17.54
C MET A 15 22.73 -22.70 -18.29
N ILE A 16 23.12 -22.75 -19.58
CA ILE A 16 23.12 -24.00 -20.36
C ILE A 16 23.97 -25.05 -19.66
N SER A 17 25.20 -24.68 -19.26
CA SER A 17 26.13 -25.58 -18.60
C SER A 17 25.66 -25.97 -17.18
N SER A 18 25.36 -24.98 -16.34
CA SER A 18 25.02 -25.17 -14.92
C SER A 18 23.72 -25.95 -14.72
N PHE A 19 22.73 -25.76 -15.60
CA PHE A 19 21.47 -26.52 -15.59
C PHE A 19 21.44 -27.69 -16.56
N ARG A 20 22.54 -27.97 -17.27
CA ARG A 20 22.68 -29.13 -18.16
C ARG A 20 21.57 -29.17 -19.22
N LEU A 21 21.23 -27.99 -19.75
CA LEU A 21 20.19 -27.83 -20.76
C LEU A 21 20.62 -28.47 -22.09
N ASP A 22 21.92 -28.46 -22.38
CA ASP A 22 22.55 -29.18 -23.49
C ASP A 22 22.24 -30.68 -23.47
N LYS A 23 22.38 -31.31 -22.30
CA LYS A 23 22.11 -32.75 -22.13
C LYS A 23 20.64 -33.08 -22.14
N SER A 24 19.80 -32.08 -21.91
CA SER A 24 18.34 -32.22 -21.91
C SER A 24 17.72 -31.78 -23.23
N HIS A 25 18.52 -31.30 -24.20
CA HIS A 25 18.08 -30.70 -25.46
C HIS A 25 17.04 -29.59 -25.25
N LYS A 26 17.32 -28.67 -24.32
CA LYS A 26 16.43 -27.57 -23.89
C LYS A 26 17.11 -26.21 -23.93
N GLU A 27 18.09 -26.02 -24.79
CA GLU A 27 18.78 -24.74 -24.97
C GLU A 27 17.83 -23.66 -25.53
N ASP A 28 16.80 -24.08 -26.26
CA ASP A 28 15.78 -23.24 -26.90
C ASP A 28 14.84 -22.52 -25.91
N ILE A 29 14.79 -22.97 -24.65
CA ILE A 29 13.97 -22.30 -23.61
C ILE A 29 14.59 -20.97 -23.17
N ILE A 30 15.87 -20.71 -23.49
CA ILE A 30 16.54 -19.48 -23.12
C ILE A 30 16.06 -18.32 -23.98
N LEU A 31 15.58 -17.28 -23.31
CA LEU A 31 15.10 -16.05 -23.91
C LEU A 31 16.08 -14.91 -23.63
N GLU A 32 17.07 -14.76 -24.52
CA GLU A 32 17.93 -13.58 -24.56
C GLU A 32 17.08 -12.35 -24.87
N THR A 33 16.77 -11.58 -23.82
CA THR A 33 15.81 -10.47 -23.87
C THR A 33 16.16 -9.30 -22.96
N GLY A 34 17.16 -9.43 -22.09
CA GLY A 34 17.32 -8.50 -20.97
C GLY A 34 16.42 -8.90 -19.79
N TYR A 35 16.57 -8.22 -18.66
CA TYR A 35 15.69 -8.40 -17.50
C TYR A 35 14.55 -7.38 -17.46
N PRO A 36 13.27 -7.82 -17.45
CA PRO A 36 12.12 -6.92 -17.35
C PRO A 36 12.13 -5.97 -16.15
N ARG A 37 12.81 -6.33 -15.05
CA ARG A 37 12.95 -5.45 -13.89
C ARG A 37 13.85 -4.26 -14.22
N ASN A 38 14.86 -4.41 -15.08
CA ASN A 38 15.80 -3.34 -15.41
C ASN A 38 15.19 -2.28 -16.35
N ASP A 39 14.03 -2.54 -16.98
CA ASP A 39 13.29 -1.53 -17.77
C ASP A 39 13.12 -0.17 -17.03
N ALA A 40 12.96 -0.21 -15.71
CA ALA A 40 12.79 0.98 -14.87
C ALA A 40 14.04 1.88 -14.85
N LEU A 41 15.23 1.29 -14.96
CA LEU A 41 16.52 2.00 -14.98
C LEU A 41 16.70 2.87 -16.23
N PHE A 42 15.86 2.70 -17.25
CA PHE A 42 15.88 3.47 -18.50
C PHE A 42 14.72 4.47 -18.63
N LYS A 43 13.80 4.52 -17.68
CA LYS A 43 12.54 5.30 -17.79
C LYS A 43 12.24 6.22 -16.61
N PHE A 44 13.06 6.19 -15.56
CA PHE A 44 12.82 7.01 -14.38
C PHE A 44 12.94 8.50 -14.70
N THR A 45 12.19 9.32 -13.96
CA THR A 45 12.18 10.78 -14.08
C THR A 45 12.83 11.45 -12.87
N GLU A 46 13.11 12.75 -12.94
CA GLU A 46 13.59 13.52 -11.78
C GLU A 46 12.56 13.52 -10.63
N GLU A 47 11.26 13.51 -10.95
CA GLU A 47 10.18 13.36 -9.97
C GLU A 47 10.25 12.02 -9.24
N ASP A 48 10.57 10.93 -9.95
CA ASP A 48 10.77 9.62 -9.34
C ASP A 48 11.96 9.64 -8.38
N VAL A 49 13.09 10.25 -8.79
CA VAL A 49 14.28 10.37 -7.93
C VAL A 49 13.94 11.14 -6.64
N LYS A 50 13.25 12.29 -6.76
CA LYS A 50 12.84 13.09 -5.61
C LYS A 50 11.93 12.31 -4.67
N ARG A 51 10.88 11.70 -5.22
CA ARG A 51 9.92 10.88 -4.46
C ARG A 51 10.61 9.74 -3.72
N ILE A 52 11.49 8.99 -4.38
CA ILE A 52 12.20 7.85 -3.77
C ILE A 52 13.15 8.34 -2.66
N LYS A 53 13.86 9.45 -2.87
CA LYS A 53 14.72 10.06 -1.84
C LYS A 53 13.90 10.47 -0.61
N GLU A 54 12.72 11.07 -0.80
CA GLU A 54 11.81 11.43 0.29
C GLU A 54 11.25 10.20 1.03
N GLU A 55 10.81 9.16 0.30
CA GLU A 55 10.29 7.91 0.88
C GLU A 55 11.34 7.16 1.72
N ILE A 56 12.61 7.19 1.31
CA ILE A 56 13.73 6.55 2.03
C ILE A 56 14.26 7.43 3.18
N GLY A 57 13.98 8.75 3.15
CA GLY A 57 14.50 9.69 4.14
C GLY A 57 15.93 10.18 3.85
N VAL A 58 16.31 10.25 2.58
CA VAL A 58 17.59 10.83 2.14
C VAL A 58 17.57 12.35 2.37
N PRO A 59 18.52 12.91 3.14
CA PRO A 59 18.56 14.36 3.36
C PRO A 59 18.84 15.14 2.07
N GLU A 60 18.22 16.30 1.94
CA GLU A 60 18.36 17.17 0.76
C GLU A 60 19.83 17.57 0.54
N GLY A 61 20.26 17.58 -0.73
CA GLY A 61 21.61 17.98 -1.13
C GLY A 61 22.72 16.95 -0.88
N LYS A 62 22.45 15.80 -0.25
CA LYS A 62 23.44 14.75 -0.04
C LYS A 62 23.69 13.93 -1.31
N LYS A 63 24.95 13.56 -1.54
CA LYS A 63 25.36 12.53 -2.51
C LYS A 63 25.08 11.15 -1.92
N VAL A 64 24.46 10.27 -2.70
CA VAL A 64 23.96 8.97 -2.22
C VAL A 64 24.91 7.86 -2.64
N ILE A 65 25.42 7.13 -1.67
CA ILE A 65 26.24 5.94 -1.86
C ILE A 65 25.40 4.72 -1.49
N LEU A 66 25.31 3.72 -2.36
CA LEU A 66 24.64 2.45 -2.04
C LEU A 66 25.68 1.36 -1.77
N TYR A 67 25.58 0.69 -0.62
CA TYR A 67 26.43 -0.46 -0.30
C TYR A 67 25.62 -1.76 -0.28
N THR A 68 25.94 -2.69 -1.19
CA THR A 68 25.24 -3.98 -1.38
C THR A 68 26.19 -5.18 -1.29
N PRO A 69 26.76 -5.47 -0.12
CA PRO A 69 27.69 -6.58 0.06
C PRO A 69 27.01 -7.94 -0.08
N THR A 70 27.77 -8.94 -0.52
CA THR A 70 27.31 -10.33 -0.53
C THR A 70 27.42 -10.98 0.86
N TRP A 71 26.64 -12.03 1.07
CA TRP A 71 26.68 -12.85 2.28
C TRP A 71 27.86 -13.85 2.23
N ARG A 72 28.37 -14.29 3.39
CA ARG A 72 29.46 -15.27 3.50
C ARG A 72 29.09 -16.49 4.33
N ASP A 73 29.25 -17.69 3.76
CA ASP A 73 28.88 -18.97 4.41
C ASP A 73 29.60 -19.21 5.77
N ASN A 74 30.78 -18.63 5.97
CA ASN A 74 31.59 -18.72 7.20
C ASN A 74 31.12 -17.78 8.35
N GLN A 75 30.16 -16.89 8.11
CA GLN A 75 29.64 -15.93 9.10
C GLN A 75 28.48 -16.46 9.97
N PHE A 76 28.27 -17.78 9.98
CA PHE A 76 27.26 -18.44 10.82
C PHE A 76 27.89 -19.06 12.08
N LYS A 77 27.45 -18.62 13.26
CA LYS A 77 27.81 -19.28 14.53
C LYS A 77 26.62 -20.07 15.07
N LYS A 78 26.84 -21.38 15.26
CA LYS A 78 25.84 -22.31 15.83
C LYS A 78 25.42 -21.84 17.24
N GLY A 79 24.17 -21.41 17.40
CA GLY A 79 23.61 -20.90 18.67
C GLY A 79 23.51 -19.38 18.77
N GLU A 80 24.28 -18.62 17.98
CA GLU A 80 24.29 -17.14 17.98
C GLU A 80 23.66 -16.54 16.69
N GLY A 81 23.38 -17.41 15.71
CA GLY A 81 22.87 -17.03 14.40
C GLY A 81 23.96 -16.47 13.50
N PHE A 82 23.55 -15.79 12.44
CA PHE A 82 24.47 -15.09 11.54
C PHE A 82 25.06 -13.85 12.23
N GLN A 83 26.36 -13.63 12.04
CA GLN A 83 27.09 -12.47 12.51
C GLN A 83 27.66 -11.74 11.32
N TYR A 84 27.13 -10.56 11.05
CA TYR A 84 27.70 -9.69 10.04
C TYR A 84 28.98 -9.07 10.63
N ASN A 85 30.13 -9.67 10.32
CA ASN A 85 31.41 -9.10 10.70
C ASN A 85 31.83 -8.15 9.59
N THR A 86 31.48 -6.88 9.74
CA THR A 86 31.94 -5.87 8.78
C THR A 86 33.42 -5.62 9.03
N GLU A 87 34.26 -6.00 8.07
CA GLU A 87 35.57 -5.35 7.86
C GLU A 87 35.41 -3.88 7.43
N LEU A 88 34.23 -3.29 7.66
CA LEU A 88 33.83 -1.92 7.38
C LEU A 88 33.30 -1.29 8.66
N ASP A 89 34.03 -0.30 9.17
CA ASP A 89 33.56 0.57 10.24
C ASP A 89 32.79 1.74 9.62
N PHE A 90 31.45 1.69 9.72
CA PHE A 90 30.56 2.71 9.19
C PHE A 90 30.81 4.10 9.80
N ASN A 91 31.10 4.18 11.11
CA ASN A 91 31.38 5.46 11.77
C ASN A 91 32.65 6.08 11.21
N LYS A 92 33.73 5.30 11.13
CA LYS A 92 35.01 5.77 10.58
C LYS A 92 34.86 6.14 9.10
N LEU A 93 34.12 5.35 8.32
CA LEU A 93 33.86 5.64 6.90
C LEU A 93 33.14 6.98 6.75
N MET A 94 32.02 7.19 7.45
CA MET A 94 31.25 8.42 7.37
C MET A 94 32.03 9.63 7.89
N GLN A 95 32.85 9.49 8.93
CA GLN A 95 33.76 10.55 9.38
C GLN A 95 34.79 10.95 8.33
N GLN A 96 35.35 9.99 7.59
CA GLN A 96 36.35 10.24 6.55
C GLN A 96 35.72 10.83 5.28
N LEU A 97 34.49 10.43 4.93
CA LEU A 97 33.73 11.00 3.80
C LEU A 97 33.17 12.39 4.11
N GLY A 98 32.83 12.65 5.38
CA GLY A 98 32.25 13.91 5.82
C GLY A 98 30.75 14.05 5.51
N ASP A 99 30.22 15.24 5.81
CA ASP A 99 28.78 15.53 5.74
C ASP A 99 28.23 15.73 4.31
N GLU A 100 28.99 15.51 3.24
CA GLU A 100 28.45 15.63 1.88
C GLU A 100 27.66 14.38 1.45
N TYR A 101 27.91 13.24 2.10
CA TYR A 101 27.44 11.94 1.67
C TYR A 101 26.40 11.35 2.62
N VAL A 102 25.57 10.47 2.07
CA VAL A 102 24.72 9.52 2.82
C VAL A 102 24.95 8.13 2.28
N LEU A 103 25.02 7.14 3.16
CA LEU A 103 25.21 5.74 2.81
C LEU A 103 23.91 4.98 2.99
N LEU A 104 23.39 4.39 1.91
CA LEU A 104 22.31 3.43 1.95
C LEU A 104 22.92 2.03 2.10
N PHE A 105 22.68 1.39 3.24
CA PHE A 105 23.20 0.05 3.51
C PHE A 105 22.12 -1.00 3.28
N ARG A 106 22.34 -1.92 2.33
CA ARG A 106 21.42 -3.03 2.05
C ARG A 106 22.07 -4.35 2.44
N ALA A 107 21.70 -4.89 3.60
CA ALA A 107 22.17 -6.20 4.02
C ALA A 107 21.52 -7.31 3.18
N HIS A 108 22.16 -8.49 3.16
CA HIS A 108 21.59 -9.66 2.50
C HIS A 108 20.46 -10.28 3.35
N HIS A 109 19.34 -10.63 2.72
CA HIS A 109 18.13 -11.15 3.38
C HIS A 109 18.36 -12.37 4.29
N GLN A 110 19.40 -13.18 4.06
CA GLN A 110 19.71 -14.35 4.89
C GLN A 110 20.41 -14.02 6.21
N ILE A 111 20.96 -12.81 6.36
CA ILE A 111 21.72 -12.41 7.56
C ILE A 111 20.79 -12.09 8.74
N GLY A 112 19.49 -11.98 8.48
CA GLY A 112 18.48 -11.67 9.50
C GLY A 112 18.57 -10.21 9.94
N PHE A 113 17.44 -9.71 10.44
CA PHE A 113 17.23 -8.35 10.94
C PHE A 113 18.04 -8.08 12.21
N LYS A 114 19.36 -8.00 12.11
CA LYS A 114 20.15 -7.35 13.14
C LYS A 114 20.38 -5.93 12.69
N ASP A 115 20.20 -5.02 13.63
CA ASP A 115 20.36 -3.57 13.56
C ASP A 115 21.82 -3.17 13.24
N VAL A 116 22.39 -3.66 12.13
CA VAL A 116 23.84 -3.59 11.83
C VAL A 116 24.31 -2.15 11.68
N ALA A 117 23.47 -1.28 11.12
CA ALA A 117 23.81 0.11 10.83
C ALA A 117 22.90 1.11 11.58
N ASN A 118 22.05 0.64 12.49
CA ASN A 118 21.23 1.56 13.28
C ASN A 118 22.13 2.44 14.15
N ASP A 119 21.76 3.70 14.26
CA ASP A 119 22.44 4.73 15.07
C ASP A 119 23.78 5.27 14.53
N VAL A 120 24.21 4.94 13.30
CA VAL A 120 25.35 5.62 12.66
C VAL A 120 24.86 6.85 11.89
N PRO A 121 25.26 8.08 12.28
CA PRO A 121 24.89 9.29 11.55
C PRO A 121 25.32 9.22 10.07
N GLY A 122 24.39 9.51 9.17
CA GLY A 122 24.65 9.48 7.73
C GLY A 122 24.55 8.10 7.08
N VAL A 123 24.14 7.05 7.82
CA VAL A 123 23.82 5.73 7.27
C VAL A 123 22.33 5.46 7.41
N ILE A 124 21.71 4.92 6.35
CA ILE A 124 20.31 4.53 6.31
C ILE A 124 20.24 3.04 5.96
N ASP A 125 19.64 2.24 6.84
CA ASP A 125 19.37 0.83 6.54
C ASP A 125 18.20 0.71 5.56
N VAL A 126 18.48 0.16 4.38
CA VAL A 126 17.53 -0.04 3.28
C VAL A 126 17.31 -1.52 2.96
N THR A 127 17.66 -2.40 3.89
CA THR A 127 17.51 -3.87 3.75
C THR A 127 16.07 -4.27 3.43
N LEU A 128 15.10 -3.52 3.95
CA LEU A 128 13.66 -3.79 3.78
C LEU A 128 13.00 -3.07 2.60
N VAL A 129 13.78 -2.33 1.79
CA VAL A 129 13.22 -1.71 0.59
C VAL A 129 12.94 -2.81 -0.45
N ASP A 130 11.66 -2.99 -0.76
CA ASP A 130 11.16 -4.08 -1.62
C ASP A 130 11.83 -4.10 -3.00
N ASP A 131 11.87 -2.94 -3.68
CA ASP A 131 12.46 -2.82 -5.02
C ASP A 131 13.88 -2.25 -4.95
N VAL A 132 14.86 -3.05 -5.36
CA VAL A 132 16.27 -2.63 -5.38
C VAL A 132 16.54 -1.57 -6.46
N ASN A 133 15.73 -1.51 -7.51
CA ASN A 133 15.90 -0.52 -8.57
C ASN A 133 15.69 0.91 -8.07
N ASP A 134 14.78 1.10 -7.10
CA ASP A 134 14.58 2.40 -6.48
C ASP A 134 15.88 2.89 -5.82
N LEU A 135 16.60 1.98 -5.17
CA LEU A 135 17.93 2.27 -4.59
C LEU A 135 18.95 2.60 -5.68
N TYR A 136 19.01 1.82 -6.76
CA TYR A 136 19.92 2.11 -7.87
C TYR A 136 19.66 3.49 -8.47
N ILE A 137 18.39 3.83 -8.73
CA ILE A 137 17.95 5.08 -9.36
C ILE A 137 18.42 6.30 -8.56
N ILE A 138 18.33 6.27 -7.24
CA ILE A 138 18.72 7.42 -6.40
C ILE A 138 20.20 7.47 -6.02
N SER A 139 20.96 6.40 -6.30
CA SER A 139 22.35 6.27 -5.88
C SER A 139 23.32 6.80 -6.92
N ASP A 140 24.20 7.69 -6.49
CA ASP A 140 25.22 8.32 -7.33
C ASP A 140 26.47 7.43 -7.49
N LEU A 141 26.73 6.55 -6.53
CA LEU A 141 27.80 5.56 -6.55
C LEU A 141 27.36 4.27 -5.87
N MET A 142 27.80 3.11 -6.37
CA MET A 142 27.59 1.82 -5.70
C MET A 142 28.90 1.21 -5.19
N ILE A 143 28.89 0.77 -3.93
CA ILE A 143 29.90 -0.11 -3.34
C ILE A 143 29.35 -1.53 -3.34
N THR A 144 30.11 -2.47 -3.87
CA THR A 144 29.72 -3.88 -3.87
C THR A 144 30.96 -4.76 -3.82
N ASP A 145 30.80 -6.08 -3.82
CA ASP A 145 31.89 -7.05 -3.84
C ASP A 145 31.68 -8.07 -4.98
N TYR A 146 31.21 -9.27 -4.68
CA TYR A 146 30.96 -10.36 -5.62
C TYR A 146 29.49 -10.44 -6.05
N SER A 147 28.73 -9.36 -5.84
CA SER A 147 27.29 -9.32 -6.01
C SER A 147 26.87 -9.15 -7.47
N SER A 148 25.88 -9.92 -7.92
CA SER A 148 25.30 -9.74 -9.27
C SER A 148 24.63 -8.38 -9.49
N THR A 149 24.41 -7.60 -8.42
CA THR A 149 23.89 -6.22 -8.49
C THR A 149 24.75 -5.30 -9.36
N MET A 150 26.05 -5.59 -9.49
CA MET A 150 26.98 -4.88 -10.38
C MET A 150 26.52 -4.88 -11.84
N PHE A 151 25.86 -5.95 -12.29
CA PHE A 151 25.37 -6.02 -13.66
C PHE A 151 24.24 -5.02 -13.86
N ASP A 152 23.19 -5.06 -13.02
CA ASP A 152 22.05 -4.15 -13.16
C ASP A 152 22.44 -2.67 -12.98
N TYR A 153 23.25 -2.36 -11.96
CA TYR A 153 23.71 -0.99 -11.72
C TYR A 153 24.57 -0.46 -12.88
N GLY A 154 25.23 -1.37 -13.60
CA GLY A 154 25.96 -1.10 -14.84
C GLY A 154 25.14 -0.30 -15.87
N ASP A 155 23.83 -0.53 -15.95
CA ASP A 155 22.93 0.13 -16.92
C ASP A 155 22.83 1.65 -16.72
N LEU A 156 23.01 2.12 -15.49
CA LEU A 156 22.97 3.55 -15.15
C LEU A 156 24.25 4.29 -15.57
N LYS A 157 25.33 3.57 -15.92
CA LYS A 157 26.63 4.14 -16.30
C LYS A 157 27.17 5.08 -15.22
N ARG A 158 27.07 4.65 -13.95
CA ARG A 158 27.47 5.37 -12.74
C ARG A 158 28.65 4.68 -12.06
N PRO A 159 29.46 5.40 -11.28
CA PRO A 159 30.65 4.83 -10.66
C PRO A 159 30.34 3.66 -9.73
N MET A 160 31.23 2.66 -9.74
CA MET A 160 31.22 1.52 -8.83
C MET A 160 32.57 1.37 -8.14
N VAL A 161 32.58 0.94 -6.87
CA VAL A 161 33.79 0.55 -6.14
C VAL A 161 33.62 -0.86 -5.61
N PHE A 162 34.61 -1.72 -5.84
CA PHE A 162 34.57 -3.12 -5.45
C PHE A 162 35.38 -3.35 -4.17
N TYR A 163 34.70 -3.41 -3.02
CA TYR A 163 35.32 -3.63 -1.71
C TYR A 163 35.47 -5.14 -1.43
N MET A 164 36.57 -5.71 -1.92
CA MET A 164 36.86 -7.14 -1.86
C MET A 164 37.94 -7.44 -0.81
N TYR A 165 37.65 -7.10 0.44
CA TYR A 165 38.59 -7.24 1.58
C TYR A 165 39.09 -8.67 1.80
N ASP A 166 38.31 -9.66 1.38
CA ASP A 166 38.54 -11.09 1.53
C ASP A 166 38.83 -11.82 0.21
N LEU A 167 39.26 -11.10 -0.83
CA LEU A 167 39.46 -11.68 -2.17
C LEU A 167 40.34 -12.93 -2.15
N ASP A 168 41.41 -12.92 -1.35
CA ASP A 168 42.37 -14.03 -1.29
C ASP A 168 41.77 -15.28 -0.62
N GLU A 169 40.83 -15.12 0.32
CA GLU A 169 40.08 -16.23 0.94
C GLU A 169 38.92 -16.70 0.04
N TYR A 170 38.24 -15.74 -0.60
CA TYR A 170 37.11 -16.02 -1.46
C TYR A 170 37.53 -16.80 -2.72
N GLN A 171 38.65 -16.38 -3.34
CA GLN A 171 39.25 -17.02 -4.51
C GLN A 171 40.04 -18.28 -4.12
N GLY A 172 39.34 -19.40 -4.00
CA GLY A 172 39.94 -20.73 -3.82
C GLY A 172 39.25 -21.60 -2.78
N GLU A 173 38.67 -21.01 -1.73
CA GLU A 173 38.04 -21.75 -0.63
C GLU A 173 36.50 -21.62 -0.60
N ILE A 174 35.95 -20.49 -1.07
CA ILE A 174 34.51 -20.19 -0.96
C ILE A 174 33.79 -20.42 -2.30
N ARG A 175 34.09 -19.63 -3.34
CA ARG A 175 33.47 -19.72 -4.68
C ARG A 175 34.42 -19.19 -5.77
N ASP A 176 34.48 -19.88 -6.91
CA ASP A 176 35.22 -19.42 -8.08
C ASP A 176 34.38 -18.48 -8.97
N PHE A 177 35.03 -17.68 -9.82
CA PHE A 177 34.37 -16.69 -10.68
C PHE A 177 34.15 -17.20 -12.10
N TYR A 178 33.05 -16.80 -12.72
CA TYR A 178 32.74 -17.16 -14.11
C TYR A 178 33.48 -16.30 -15.16
N PHE A 179 34.10 -15.19 -14.74
CA PHE A 179 34.83 -14.23 -15.56
C PHE A 179 35.97 -13.61 -14.75
N ASP A 180 36.91 -12.93 -15.40
CA ASP A 180 38.07 -12.34 -14.74
C ASP A 180 37.64 -11.05 -13.99
N ILE A 181 38.00 -10.94 -12.71
CA ILE A 181 37.74 -9.74 -11.89
C ILE A 181 38.37 -8.48 -12.49
N ASN A 182 39.41 -8.63 -13.31
CA ASN A 182 40.01 -7.51 -14.04
C ASN A 182 39.04 -6.87 -15.04
N GLU A 183 37.93 -7.53 -15.40
CA GLU A 183 36.88 -6.97 -16.25
C GLU A 183 35.92 -6.04 -15.51
N LEU A 184 35.98 -5.97 -14.17
CA LEU A 184 35.05 -5.18 -13.36
C LEU A 184 35.14 -3.67 -13.66
N PRO A 185 34.01 -2.94 -13.77
CA PRO A 185 33.95 -1.56 -14.25
C PRO A 185 34.27 -0.51 -13.16
N GLY A 186 35.27 -0.79 -12.32
CA GLY A 186 35.66 0.08 -11.21
C GLY A 186 36.90 -0.41 -10.46
N PRO A 187 37.44 0.40 -9.53
CA PRO A 187 38.57 0.00 -8.70
C PRO A 187 38.20 -1.13 -7.75
N ILE A 188 39.14 -2.07 -7.59
CA ILE A 188 39.07 -3.15 -6.60
C ILE A 188 39.96 -2.75 -5.43
N VAL A 189 39.41 -2.70 -4.23
CA VAL A 189 40.08 -2.25 -3.01
C VAL A 189 39.88 -3.27 -1.90
N LYS A 190 40.91 -3.47 -1.07
CA LYS A 190 40.91 -4.46 0.02
C LYS A 190 40.84 -3.83 1.42
N THR A 191 41.14 -2.54 1.54
CA THR A 191 41.18 -1.83 2.83
C THR A 191 40.18 -0.68 2.85
N GLN A 192 39.67 -0.35 4.05
CA GLN A 192 38.74 0.78 4.21
C GLN A 192 39.37 2.13 3.84
N ASP A 193 40.66 2.35 4.13
CA ASP A 193 41.33 3.61 3.78
C ASP A 193 41.46 3.76 2.25
N ASP A 194 41.66 2.66 1.52
CA ASP A 194 41.65 2.68 0.05
C ASP A 194 40.23 2.79 -0.52
N LEU A 195 39.24 2.22 0.17
CA LEU A 195 37.82 2.42 -0.16
C LEU A 195 37.42 3.89 -0.11
N VAL A 196 37.80 4.62 0.94
CA VAL A 196 37.53 6.07 1.03
C VAL A 196 38.16 6.82 -0.14
N LYS A 197 39.44 6.58 -0.42
CA LYS A 197 40.15 7.22 -1.55
C LYS A 197 39.46 6.92 -2.88
N ALA A 198 39.07 5.66 -3.10
CA ALA A 198 38.40 5.24 -4.31
C ALA A 198 37.01 5.89 -4.46
N ILE A 199 36.22 5.99 -3.38
CA ILE A 199 34.92 6.70 -3.40
C ILE A 199 35.12 8.16 -3.80
N LEU A 200 36.05 8.87 -3.14
CA LEU A 200 36.31 10.28 -3.42
C LEU A 200 36.82 10.51 -4.85
N ASP A 201 37.73 9.65 -5.34
CA ASP A 201 38.22 9.69 -6.72
C ASP A 201 37.10 9.44 -7.73
N GLN A 202 36.24 8.45 -7.50
CA GLN A 202 35.09 8.19 -8.37
C GLN A 202 34.12 9.37 -8.41
N PHE A 203 33.83 10.03 -7.28
CA PHE A 203 32.99 11.23 -7.29
C PHE A 203 33.64 12.43 -8.00
N ALA A 204 34.97 12.52 -8.00
CA ALA A 204 35.69 13.64 -8.61
C ALA A 204 35.99 13.42 -10.10
N ASN A 205 36.35 12.20 -10.48
CA ASN A 205 37.06 11.90 -11.73
C ASN A 205 36.40 10.78 -12.56
N PHE A 206 35.25 10.23 -12.16
CA PHE A 206 34.63 9.13 -12.90
C PHE A 206 34.36 9.48 -14.36
N THR A 207 34.72 8.56 -15.23
CA THR A 207 34.36 8.56 -16.65
C THR A 207 33.89 7.18 -17.07
N TYR A 208 32.88 7.13 -17.93
CA TYR A 208 32.46 5.89 -18.60
C TYR A 208 33.48 5.49 -19.68
N ASP A 209 34.54 4.81 -19.25
CA ASP A 209 35.71 4.43 -20.05
C ASP A 209 35.49 3.15 -20.88
N GLU A 210 36.51 2.73 -21.63
CA GLU A 210 36.45 1.52 -22.47
C GLU A 210 36.28 0.22 -21.65
N LYS A 211 36.77 0.20 -20.41
CA LYS A 211 36.61 -0.95 -19.52
C LYS A 211 35.16 -1.11 -19.11
N TYR A 212 34.51 -0.02 -18.71
CA TYR A 212 33.09 -0.01 -18.38
C TYR A 212 32.25 -0.35 -19.62
N LYS A 213 32.54 0.25 -20.78
CA LYS A 213 31.87 -0.09 -22.05
C LYS A 213 31.92 -1.59 -22.33
N ALA A 214 33.13 -2.18 -22.30
CA ALA A 214 33.32 -3.60 -22.53
C ALA A 214 32.53 -4.47 -21.55
N PHE A 215 32.47 -4.07 -20.27
CA PHE A 215 31.64 -4.73 -19.26
C PHE A 215 30.15 -4.70 -19.65
N THR A 216 29.60 -3.52 -19.96
CA THR A 216 28.17 -3.39 -20.33
C THR A 216 27.83 -4.08 -21.65
N GLU A 217 28.73 -4.06 -22.64
CA GLU A 217 28.54 -4.75 -23.92
C GLU A 217 28.56 -6.28 -23.75
N LYS A 218 29.35 -6.78 -22.80
CA LYS A 218 29.41 -8.22 -22.51
C LYS A 218 28.18 -8.69 -21.71
N PHE A 219 27.78 -7.95 -20.69
CA PHE A 219 26.83 -8.45 -19.69
C PHE A 219 25.41 -7.89 -19.79
N ASN A 220 25.22 -6.69 -20.37
CA ASN A 220 23.96 -5.94 -20.29
C ASN A 220 23.42 -5.46 -21.64
N TYR A 221 24.02 -5.84 -22.77
CA TYR A 221 23.67 -5.27 -24.08
C TYR A 221 22.21 -5.49 -24.53
N LEU A 222 21.46 -6.36 -23.84
CA LEU A 222 20.04 -6.60 -24.07
C LEU A 222 19.13 -5.85 -23.10
N ASP A 223 19.66 -5.16 -22.09
CA ASP A 223 18.88 -4.35 -21.17
C ASP A 223 18.57 -2.99 -21.79
N ASP A 224 17.27 -2.65 -21.79
CA ASP A 224 16.75 -1.36 -22.23
C ASP A 224 15.33 -1.17 -21.65
N ALA A 225 14.65 -0.11 -22.07
CA ALA A 225 13.27 0.21 -21.74
C ALA A 225 12.20 -0.79 -22.26
N HIS A 226 12.58 -1.92 -22.84
CA HIS A 226 11.68 -2.81 -23.59
C HIS A 226 11.92 -4.31 -23.33
N ALA A 227 12.72 -4.71 -22.35
CA ALA A 227 12.94 -6.13 -22.04
C ALA A 227 11.64 -6.83 -21.62
N ALA A 228 10.81 -6.17 -20.82
CA ALA A 228 9.47 -6.68 -20.46
C ALA A 228 8.62 -6.96 -21.71
N ARG A 229 8.65 -6.06 -22.70
CA ARG A 229 7.93 -6.22 -23.96
C ARG A 229 8.49 -7.39 -24.76
N ARG A 230 9.81 -7.52 -24.91
CA ARG A 230 10.46 -8.64 -25.62
C ARG A 230 10.08 -9.99 -25.00
N VAL A 231 10.09 -10.09 -23.67
CA VAL A 231 9.67 -11.32 -22.96
C VAL A 231 8.22 -11.66 -23.28
N ILE A 232 7.32 -10.68 -23.22
CA ILE A 232 5.91 -10.91 -23.57
C ILE A 232 5.75 -11.33 -25.02
N GLU A 233 6.41 -10.68 -25.98
CA GLU A 233 6.34 -11.04 -27.39
C GLU A 233 6.89 -12.45 -27.68
N LYS A 234 7.94 -12.89 -26.96
CA LYS A 234 8.53 -14.24 -27.12
C LYS A 234 7.71 -15.34 -26.42
N THR A 235 7.13 -15.07 -25.26
CA THR A 235 6.41 -16.06 -24.43
C THR A 235 4.91 -16.12 -24.74
N ILE A 236 4.33 -14.99 -25.12
CA ILE A 236 2.93 -14.87 -25.48
C ILE A 236 2.85 -14.77 -27.01
N LYS A 237 2.90 -15.92 -27.68
CA LYS A 237 2.47 -16.04 -29.08
C LYS A 237 0.95 -15.92 -29.13
N THR A 238 0.46 -14.70 -28.97
CA THR A 238 -0.89 -14.39 -29.40
C THR A 238 -0.75 -13.19 -30.30
N ASP A 239 -0.86 -13.44 -31.60
CA ASP A 239 -1.27 -12.39 -32.52
C ASP A 239 -2.67 -11.99 -32.05
N LEU A 240 -2.74 -11.01 -31.14
CA LEU A 240 -4.00 -10.46 -30.64
C LEU A 240 -4.55 -9.61 -31.77
N GLY A 241 -4.99 -10.30 -32.82
CA GLY A 241 -5.48 -9.71 -34.04
C GLY A 241 -6.71 -8.83 -33.78
N PRO A 242 -7.25 -8.19 -34.82
CA PRO A 242 -8.45 -7.36 -34.73
C PRO A 242 -9.59 -8.00 -33.92
N ALA A 243 -9.73 -9.33 -33.98
CA ALA A 243 -10.70 -10.11 -33.21
C ALA A 243 -10.54 -10.00 -31.68
N PHE A 244 -9.32 -9.97 -31.12
CA PHE A 244 -9.14 -9.84 -29.68
C PHE A 244 -9.34 -8.39 -29.20
N ARG A 245 -8.93 -7.40 -29.99
CA ARG A 245 -9.26 -5.99 -29.73
C ARG A 245 -10.76 -5.76 -29.76
N PHE A 246 -11.43 -6.36 -30.75
CA PHE A 246 -12.89 -6.38 -30.83
C PHE A 246 -13.50 -7.11 -29.63
N TYR A 247 -12.97 -8.26 -29.20
CA TYR A 247 -13.42 -8.97 -28.00
C TYR A 247 -13.26 -8.13 -26.72
N LYS A 248 -12.12 -7.46 -26.51
CA LYS A 248 -11.92 -6.53 -25.38
C LYS A 248 -12.91 -5.38 -25.43
N TRP A 249 -13.13 -4.80 -26.61
CA TRP A 249 -14.13 -3.75 -26.81
C TRP A 249 -15.54 -4.29 -26.52
N VAL A 250 -15.89 -5.49 -26.99
CA VAL A 250 -17.17 -6.16 -26.70
C VAL A 250 -17.34 -6.39 -25.20
N ILE A 251 -16.31 -6.86 -24.48
CA ILE A 251 -16.36 -7.01 -23.02
C ILE A 251 -16.55 -5.65 -22.34
N HIS A 252 -15.78 -4.64 -22.72
CA HIS A 252 -15.86 -3.31 -22.15
C HIS A 252 -17.27 -2.73 -22.37
N THR A 253 -17.74 -2.73 -23.61
CA THR A 253 -19.07 -2.28 -24.02
C THR A 253 -20.16 -3.07 -23.29
N LYS A 254 -20.05 -4.41 -23.21
CA LYS A 254 -20.98 -5.25 -22.44
C LYS A 254 -20.99 -4.88 -20.96
N ASN A 255 -19.83 -4.59 -20.37
CA ASN A 255 -19.74 -4.19 -18.96
C ASN A 255 -20.31 -2.79 -18.71
N VAL A 256 -20.06 -1.83 -19.61
CA VAL A 256 -20.64 -0.48 -19.57
C VAL A 256 -22.15 -0.56 -19.69
N ILE A 257 -22.65 -1.27 -20.70
CA ILE A 257 -24.08 -1.51 -20.93
C ILE A 257 -24.70 -2.19 -19.71
N ARG A 258 -24.11 -3.28 -19.22
CA ARG A 258 -24.59 -4.01 -18.03
C ARG A 258 -24.63 -3.12 -16.78
N LYS A 259 -23.63 -2.26 -16.58
CA LYS A 259 -23.60 -1.29 -15.47
C LYS A 259 -24.76 -0.29 -15.62
N SER A 260 -24.93 0.30 -16.79
CA SER A 260 -26.01 1.26 -17.08
C SER A 260 -27.41 0.64 -16.89
N PHE A 261 -27.63 -0.58 -17.40
CA PHE A 261 -28.88 -1.32 -17.17
C PHE A 261 -29.12 -1.64 -15.70
N ARG A 262 -28.10 -2.12 -14.98
CA ARG A 262 -28.20 -2.40 -13.55
C ARG A 262 -28.54 -1.15 -12.76
N ASP A 263 -27.85 -0.05 -13.00
CA ASP A 263 -28.05 1.21 -12.28
C ASP A 263 -29.45 1.79 -12.61
N GLY A 264 -29.90 1.68 -13.86
CA GLY A 264 -31.26 2.01 -14.28
C GLY A 264 -32.32 1.14 -13.60
N TYR A 265 -32.11 -0.17 -13.52
CA TYR A 265 -32.97 -1.10 -12.81
C TYR A 265 -33.06 -0.80 -11.31
N ILE A 266 -31.93 -0.54 -10.64
CA ILE A 266 -31.90 -0.16 -9.21
C ILE A 266 -32.67 1.14 -9.00
N ALA A 267 -32.50 2.13 -9.88
CA ALA A 267 -33.19 3.41 -9.77
C ALA A 267 -34.71 3.26 -9.98
N PHE A 268 -35.13 2.55 -11.03
CA PHE A 268 -36.54 2.32 -11.33
C PHE A 268 -37.23 1.47 -10.25
N SER A 269 -36.63 0.33 -9.87
CA SER A 269 -37.15 -0.49 -8.77
C SER A 269 -37.17 0.26 -7.44
N GLY A 270 -36.19 1.13 -7.19
CA GLY A 270 -36.14 1.99 -6.01
C GLY A 270 -37.26 3.01 -5.95
N MET A 271 -37.62 3.60 -7.11
CA MET A 271 -38.79 4.46 -7.24
C MET A 271 -40.07 3.69 -6.88
N LEU A 272 -40.27 2.49 -7.44
CA LEU A 272 -41.42 1.63 -7.12
C LEU A 272 -41.48 1.28 -5.62
N ARG A 273 -40.35 0.90 -5.01
CA ARG A 273 -40.26 0.61 -3.56
C ARG A 273 -40.67 1.82 -2.71
N CYS A 274 -40.26 3.02 -3.10
CA CYS A 274 -40.63 4.26 -2.42
C CYS A 274 -42.14 4.53 -2.51
N MET A 275 -42.79 4.17 -3.63
CA MET A 275 -44.24 4.25 -3.83
C MET A 275 -45.02 3.13 -3.11
N GLY A 276 -44.35 2.18 -2.47
CA GLY A 276 -44.99 1.04 -1.79
C GLY A 276 -45.15 -0.21 -2.66
N LEU A 277 -44.71 -0.17 -3.92
CA LEU A 277 -44.82 -1.27 -4.88
C LEU A 277 -43.57 -2.17 -4.84
N CYS A 278 -43.74 -3.45 -5.20
CA CYS A 278 -42.65 -4.42 -5.38
C CYS A 278 -41.64 -4.51 -4.20
N ARG A 279 -42.11 -4.32 -2.95
CA ARG A 279 -41.25 -4.41 -1.77
C ARG A 279 -40.93 -5.87 -1.43
N THR A 280 -39.66 -6.23 -1.59
CA THR A 280 -39.08 -7.50 -1.10
C THR A 280 -39.10 -7.57 0.42
N ALA A 281 -38.83 -8.74 1.01
CA ALA A 281 -38.69 -8.90 2.47
C ALA A 281 -37.68 -7.89 3.06
N ASN A 282 -36.50 -7.78 2.47
CA ASN A 282 -35.50 -6.77 2.87
C ASN A 282 -36.02 -5.33 2.72
N SER A 283 -36.80 -5.04 1.67
CA SER A 283 -37.37 -3.70 1.49
C SER A 283 -38.44 -3.36 2.54
N LYS A 284 -39.20 -4.37 2.99
CA LYS A 284 -40.16 -4.22 4.10
C LYS A 284 -39.42 -4.01 5.43
N LEU A 285 -38.33 -4.74 5.65
CA LEU A 285 -37.46 -4.57 6.81
C LEU A 285 -36.81 -3.17 6.83
N LEU A 286 -36.21 -2.72 5.72
CA LEU A 286 -35.67 -1.36 5.65
C LEU A 286 -36.78 -0.30 5.81
N TYR A 287 -38.00 -0.57 5.36
CA TYR A 287 -39.14 0.32 5.57
C TYR A 287 -39.56 0.41 7.05
N SER A 288 -39.48 -0.68 7.81
CA SER A 288 -39.88 -0.68 9.24
C SER A 288 -38.98 0.19 10.12
N TYR A 289 -37.78 0.53 9.64
CA TYR A 289 -36.89 1.49 10.30
C TYR A 289 -37.27 2.95 10.08
N LYS A 290 -38.11 3.26 9.08
CA LYS A 290 -38.51 4.64 8.80
C LYS A 290 -39.23 5.25 10.00
N ASN A 291 -38.72 6.37 10.52
CA ASN A 291 -39.26 7.06 11.70
C ASN A 291 -39.38 6.18 12.96
N LYS A 292 -38.64 5.07 13.07
CA LYS A 292 -38.68 4.17 14.23
C LYS A 292 -38.30 4.87 15.53
N HIS A 293 -37.46 5.90 15.44
CA HIS A 293 -36.94 6.66 16.58
C HIS A 293 -37.36 8.12 16.54
N LYS A 294 -38.59 8.38 16.07
CA LYS A 294 -39.09 9.74 15.88
C LYS A 294 -38.96 10.57 17.16
N GLY A 295 -38.18 11.66 17.09
CA GLY A 295 -37.99 12.60 18.19
C GLY A 295 -36.98 12.19 19.26
N GLN A 296 -36.33 11.04 19.11
CA GLN A 296 -35.23 10.60 19.99
C GLN A 296 -33.89 11.15 19.48
N ARG A 297 -32.85 11.05 20.32
CA ARG A 297 -31.45 11.29 19.94
C ARG A 297 -30.67 9.99 19.74
N CYS A 298 -29.58 10.05 18.98
CA CYS A 298 -28.62 8.94 18.88
C CYS A 298 -27.17 9.42 18.83
N PHE A 299 -26.26 8.50 19.14
CA PHE A 299 -24.82 8.68 19.08
C PHE A 299 -24.22 7.76 18.03
N LEU A 300 -23.50 8.33 17.06
CA LEU A 300 -22.84 7.59 15.99
C LEU A 300 -21.37 7.41 16.36
N VAL A 301 -20.99 6.16 16.64
CA VAL A 301 -19.67 5.79 17.15
C VAL A 301 -18.72 5.52 15.98
N GLY A 302 -17.80 6.44 15.77
CA GLY A 302 -16.63 6.26 14.93
C GLY A 302 -15.50 5.53 15.65
N ASN A 303 -14.40 5.30 14.94
CA ASN A 303 -13.27 4.52 15.46
C ASN A 303 -12.01 5.36 15.71
N GLY A 304 -12.13 6.69 15.67
CA GLY A 304 -11.00 7.59 15.83
C GLY A 304 -10.44 7.64 17.27
N PRO A 305 -9.21 8.15 17.44
CA PRO A 305 -8.41 8.00 18.65
C PRO A 305 -8.91 8.78 19.88
N SER A 306 -9.81 9.75 19.72
CA SER A 306 -10.35 10.53 20.85
C SER A 306 -11.37 9.78 21.71
N MET A 307 -11.81 8.60 21.26
CA MET A 307 -12.76 7.75 21.97
C MET A 307 -12.14 7.05 23.17
N ARG A 308 -12.93 6.90 24.24
CA ARG A 308 -12.58 6.11 25.42
C ARG A 308 -13.62 5.03 25.65
N LEU A 309 -13.20 3.88 26.19
CA LEU A 309 -14.13 2.80 26.56
C LEU A 309 -15.18 3.28 27.58
N SER A 310 -14.78 4.13 28.53
CA SER A 310 -15.69 4.72 29.51
C SER A 310 -16.78 5.61 28.89
N ASP A 311 -16.54 6.21 27.72
CA ASP A 311 -17.58 6.98 27.01
C ASP A 311 -18.69 6.05 26.52
N LEU A 312 -18.32 4.88 25.97
CA LEU A 312 -19.25 3.87 25.47
C LEU A 312 -20.09 3.30 26.61
N GLU A 313 -19.46 3.03 27.75
CA GLU A 313 -20.14 2.54 28.96
C GLU A 313 -21.08 3.59 29.54
N GLY A 314 -20.67 4.86 29.55
CA GLY A 314 -21.53 5.98 29.95
C GLY A 314 -22.78 6.10 29.09
N LEU A 315 -22.64 6.02 27.76
CA LEU A 315 -23.78 6.02 26.83
C LEU A 315 -24.73 4.84 27.09
N GLN A 316 -24.20 3.63 27.27
CA GLN A 316 -25.03 2.46 27.61
C GLN A 316 -25.76 2.64 28.94
N LYS A 317 -25.05 3.08 29.97
CA LYS A 317 -25.61 3.29 31.31
C LYS A 317 -26.74 4.33 31.28
N ASN A 318 -26.61 5.35 30.45
CA ASN A 318 -27.61 6.41 30.29
C ASN A 318 -28.73 6.03 29.31
N GLY A 319 -28.71 4.81 28.75
CA GLY A 319 -29.75 4.30 27.84
C GLY A 319 -29.78 5.01 26.48
N GLU A 320 -28.66 5.58 26.06
CA GLU A 320 -28.54 6.27 24.77
C GLU A 320 -28.52 5.26 23.62
N ILE A 321 -29.21 5.61 22.52
CA ILE A 321 -29.21 4.77 21.31
C ILE A 321 -27.91 5.00 20.55
N THR A 322 -27.17 3.93 20.27
CA THR A 322 -25.83 4.02 19.68
C THR A 322 -25.71 3.21 18.39
N PHE A 323 -24.98 3.78 17.41
CA PHE A 323 -24.64 3.10 16.17
C PHE A 323 -23.14 2.77 16.19
N GLY A 324 -22.77 1.51 15.99
CA GLY A 324 -21.38 1.06 15.88
C GLY A 324 -20.99 0.75 14.45
N CYS A 325 -19.69 0.83 14.12
CA CYS A 325 -19.23 0.56 12.76
C CYS A 325 -17.84 -0.07 12.64
N ASN A 326 -17.59 -0.66 11.45
CA ASN A 326 -16.29 -1.19 11.04
C ASN A 326 -15.71 -2.23 12.01
N LEU A 327 -14.64 -1.90 12.74
CA LEU A 327 -13.94 -2.82 13.66
C LEU A 327 -14.10 -2.42 15.12
N VAL A 328 -15.14 -1.65 15.44
CA VAL A 328 -15.47 -1.32 16.84
C VAL A 328 -15.74 -2.57 17.68
N THR A 329 -16.06 -3.71 17.04
CA THR A 329 -16.17 -5.03 17.68
C THR A 329 -14.93 -5.44 18.46
N LYS A 330 -13.73 -4.99 18.06
CA LYS A 330 -12.49 -5.29 18.80
C LYS A 330 -12.44 -4.68 20.20
N ALA A 331 -13.28 -3.69 20.49
CA ALA A 331 -13.44 -3.15 21.83
C ALA A 331 -14.34 -4.03 22.71
N PHE A 332 -15.14 -4.93 22.14
CA PHE A 332 -16.23 -5.65 22.84
C PHE A 332 -15.79 -6.55 23.98
N ASP A 333 -14.53 -7.02 23.98
CA ASP A 333 -13.96 -7.82 25.07
C ASP A 333 -13.52 -6.97 26.27
N GLN A 334 -13.34 -5.66 26.04
CA GLN A 334 -12.87 -4.70 27.05
C GLN A 334 -14.00 -3.83 27.59
N THR A 335 -15.22 -3.99 27.09
CA THR A 335 -16.38 -3.23 27.54
C THR A 335 -17.67 -4.04 27.47
N THR A 336 -18.60 -3.73 28.36
CA THR A 336 -19.97 -4.27 28.31
C THR A 336 -20.84 -3.56 27.27
N TRP A 337 -20.37 -2.46 26.66
CA TRP A 337 -21.12 -1.72 25.65
C TRP A 337 -21.40 -2.55 24.40
N ARG A 338 -22.63 -2.51 23.89
CA ARG A 338 -23.00 -3.00 22.55
C ARG A 338 -23.88 -1.98 21.82
N PRO A 339 -23.67 -1.76 20.51
CA PRO A 339 -24.49 -0.85 19.75
C PRO A 339 -25.88 -1.42 19.46
N ASP A 340 -26.89 -0.56 19.36
CA ASP A 340 -28.24 -0.94 18.91
C ASP A 340 -28.26 -1.30 17.43
N TYR A 341 -27.40 -0.63 16.65
CA TYR A 341 -27.31 -0.78 15.20
C TYR A 341 -25.86 -0.84 14.76
N TYR A 342 -25.53 -1.82 13.92
CA TYR A 342 -24.18 -2.00 13.41
C TYR A 342 -24.08 -1.66 11.93
N PHE A 343 -22.99 -1.03 11.50
CA PHE A 343 -22.80 -0.57 10.11
C PHE A 343 -21.47 -1.04 9.53
N LEU A 344 -21.52 -1.68 8.36
CA LEU A 344 -20.32 -2.10 7.63
C LEU A 344 -20.50 -1.94 6.12
N ILE A 345 -19.69 -1.08 5.51
CA ILE A 345 -19.60 -0.92 4.04
C ILE A 345 -18.18 -1.08 3.49
N ASP A 346 -17.22 -1.30 4.38
CA ASP A 346 -15.84 -1.56 4.00
C ASP A 346 -15.73 -2.97 3.38
N ARG A 347 -15.30 -3.00 2.12
CA ARG A 347 -15.24 -4.24 1.33
C ARG A 347 -14.11 -5.17 1.76
N ILE A 348 -13.09 -4.64 2.43
CA ILE A 348 -11.91 -5.39 2.88
C ILE A 348 -12.22 -6.05 4.22
N CYS A 349 -12.79 -5.29 5.17
CA CYS A 349 -13.33 -5.82 6.41
C CYS A 349 -14.37 -6.92 6.11
N ALA A 350 -15.32 -6.66 5.22
CA ALA A 350 -16.31 -7.67 4.82
C ALA A 350 -15.69 -8.92 4.16
N LYS A 351 -14.58 -8.78 3.43
CA LYS A 351 -13.92 -9.91 2.76
C LYS A 351 -13.08 -10.76 3.70
N PHE A 352 -12.43 -10.14 4.68
CA PHE A 352 -11.38 -10.80 5.46
C PHE A 352 -11.72 -10.98 6.95
N GLN A 353 -12.70 -10.26 7.48
CA GLN A 353 -13.06 -10.28 8.91
C GLN A 353 -14.56 -10.51 9.15
N SER A 354 -15.30 -10.99 8.14
CA SER A 354 -16.75 -11.19 8.28
C SER A 354 -17.16 -12.16 9.38
N GLU A 355 -16.36 -13.22 9.61
CA GLU A 355 -16.66 -14.27 10.59
C GLU A 355 -16.55 -13.73 12.02
N GLU A 356 -15.40 -13.14 12.37
CA GLU A 356 -15.16 -12.46 13.65
C GLU A 356 -16.21 -11.37 13.91
N ILE A 357 -16.55 -10.56 12.91
CA ILE A 357 -17.58 -9.53 13.04
C ILE A 357 -18.95 -10.16 13.30
N ASN A 358 -19.35 -11.19 12.54
CA ASN A 358 -20.65 -11.86 12.68
C ASN A 358 -20.80 -12.54 14.04
N GLU A 359 -19.73 -13.12 14.56
CA GLU A 359 -19.69 -13.70 15.90
C GLU A 359 -19.87 -12.61 16.96
N ALA A 360 -19.07 -11.55 16.90
CA ALA A 360 -19.07 -10.46 17.88
C ALA A 360 -20.40 -9.69 17.94
N ILE A 361 -21.04 -9.41 16.78
CA ILE A 361 -22.30 -8.66 16.75
C ILE A 361 -23.52 -9.54 17.04
N GLY A 362 -23.42 -10.86 16.91
CA GLY A 362 -24.52 -11.79 17.12
C GLY A 362 -25.78 -11.42 16.31
N ASN A 363 -26.85 -11.02 17.01
CA ASN A 363 -28.15 -10.67 16.42
C ASN A 363 -28.38 -9.16 16.22
N ILE A 364 -27.39 -8.32 16.54
CA ILE A 364 -27.48 -6.87 16.31
C ILE A 364 -27.74 -6.63 14.81
N PRO A 365 -28.73 -5.78 14.44
CA PRO A 365 -29.00 -5.48 13.04
C PRO A 365 -27.78 -4.85 12.35
N LEU A 366 -27.31 -5.50 11.28
CA LEU A 366 -26.20 -5.02 10.47
C LEU A 366 -26.71 -4.32 9.19
N PHE A 367 -26.52 -3.02 9.13
CA PHE A 367 -26.75 -2.21 7.93
C PHE A 367 -25.53 -2.25 7.01
N THR A 368 -25.74 -2.69 5.77
CA THR A 368 -24.70 -2.77 4.75
C THR A 368 -25.28 -2.48 3.36
N ASN A 369 -24.41 -2.21 2.37
CA ASN A 369 -24.86 -2.07 0.99
C ASN A 369 -24.77 -3.41 0.22
N ILE A 370 -25.60 -3.59 -0.82
CA ILE A 370 -25.69 -4.83 -1.59
C ILE A 370 -24.34 -5.25 -2.20
N THR A 371 -23.49 -4.29 -2.56
CA THR A 371 -22.15 -4.58 -3.10
C THR A 371 -21.26 -5.22 -2.05
N THR A 372 -21.32 -4.72 -0.81
CA THR A 372 -20.53 -5.22 0.32
C THR A 372 -21.12 -6.52 0.84
N TYR A 373 -22.44 -6.59 1.00
CA TYR A 373 -23.18 -7.81 1.35
C TYR A 373 -22.76 -9.02 0.48
N ASN A 374 -22.64 -8.82 -0.84
CA ASN A 374 -22.25 -9.89 -1.76
C ASN A 374 -20.81 -10.38 -1.56
N ILE A 375 -19.94 -9.58 -0.93
CA ILE A 375 -18.51 -9.88 -0.71
C ILE A 375 -18.28 -10.61 0.61
N PHE A 376 -19.17 -10.47 1.59
CA PHE A 376 -19.09 -11.21 2.86
C PHE A 376 -18.85 -12.70 2.59
N ARG A 377 -17.78 -13.26 3.20
CA ARG A 377 -17.50 -14.70 3.15
C ARG A 377 -18.57 -15.48 3.88
N GLU A 378 -18.93 -15.02 5.07
CA GLU A 378 -20.06 -15.53 5.84
C GLU A 378 -21.15 -14.46 5.90
N LYS A 379 -22.38 -14.81 5.51
CA LYS A 379 -23.49 -13.84 5.53
C LYS A 379 -23.86 -13.50 6.97
N PRO A 380 -24.06 -12.21 7.28
CA PRO A 380 -24.47 -11.78 8.60
C PRO A 380 -25.82 -12.37 9.00
N LYS A 381 -26.00 -12.59 10.30
CA LYS A 381 -27.21 -13.22 10.87
C LYS A 381 -28.45 -12.34 10.74
N ASN A 382 -28.30 -11.02 10.88
CA ASN A 382 -29.41 -10.06 10.81
C ASN A 382 -29.09 -8.87 9.86
N PRO A 383 -29.03 -9.08 8.53
CA PRO A 383 -28.70 -8.04 7.57
C PRO A 383 -29.88 -7.12 7.26
N VAL A 384 -29.60 -5.81 7.21
CA VAL A 384 -30.43 -4.80 6.57
C VAL A 384 -29.67 -4.26 5.36
N ILE A 385 -30.12 -4.62 4.17
CA ILE A 385 -29.36 -4.39 2.93
C ILE A 385 -29.87 -3.15 2.20
N LEU A 386 -28.99 -2.19 1.96
CA LEU A 386 -29.25 -1.04 1.11
C LEU A 386 -28.80 -1.30 -0.32
N TYR A 387 -29.62 -0.94 -1.30
CA TYR A 387 -29.15 -0.88 -2.68
C TYR A 387 -28.20 0.31 -2.85
N ASN A 388 -27.18 0.17 -3.69
CA ASN A 388 -26.25 1.27 -3.95
C ASN A 388 -25.94 1.43 -5.44
N ILE A 389 -25.72 2.69 -5.85
CA ILE A 389 -25.23 3.05 -7.19
C ILE A 389 -23.94 3.85 -7.00
N ALA A 390 -22.85 3.41 -7.64
CA ALA A 390 -21.58 4.13 -7.60
C ALA A 390 -21.58 5.26 -8.65
N LYS A 391 -21.33 6.49 -8.19
CA LYS A 391 -21.18 7.70 -9.03
C LYS A 391 -19.83 8.37 -8.78
N ASP A 392 -19.47 9.44 -9.48
CA ASP A 392 -18.18 10.11 -9.22
C ASP A 392 -18.25 11.04 -8.02
N LYS A 393 -19.42 11.61 -7.75
CA LYS A 393 -19.66 12.54 -6.64
C LYS A 393 -20.68 11.98 -5.65
N TYR A 394 -20.43 12.23 -4.37
CA TYR A 394 -21.39 11.95 -3.31
C TYR A 394 -22.69 12.74 -3.52
N LYS A 395 -23.83 12.08 -3.29
CA LYS A 395 -25.16 12.72 -3.31
C LYS A 395 -26.07 11.99 -2.35
N VAL A 396 -26.79 12.74 -1.52
CA VAL A 396 -27.83 12.21 -0.64
C VAL A 396 -29.11 12.03 -1.43
N LYS A 397 -29.71 10.83 -1.37
CA LYS A 397 -31.02 10.56 -1.97
C LYS A 397 -32.13 10.86 -0.97
N ARG A 398 -33.33 11.16 -1.47
CA ARG A 398 -34.50 11.41 -0.62
C ARG A 398 -34.85 10.24 0.31
N SER A 399 -34.47 9.01 -0.05
CA SER A 399 -34.75 7.83 0.77
C SER A 399 -33.75 6.69 0.50
N PRO A 400 -33.20 6.05 1.54
CA PRO A 400 -32.37 4.86 1.42
C PRO A 400 -33.13 3.65 0.85
N LEU A 401 -34.47 3.64 0.86
CA LEU A 401 -35.29 2.63 0.17
C LEU A 401 -35.06 2.59 -1.34
N ALA A 402 -34.72 3.74 -1.93
CA ALA A 402 -34.37 3.81 -3.34
C ALA A 402 -32.98 3.19 -3.52
N TYR A 403 -31.94 3.92 -3.11
CA TYR A 403 -30.55 3.50 -3.09
C TYR A 403 -29.70 4.59 -2.42
N TYR A 404 -28.50 4.19 -2.00
CA TYR A 404 -27.44 5.04 -1.45
C TYR A 404 -26.28 5.19 -2.45
N ILE A 405 -25.50 6.27 -2.34
CA ILE A 405 -24.34 6.54 -3.20
C ILE A 405 -23.06 6.58 -2.34
N PRO A 406 -22.19 5.56 -2.40
CA PRO A 406 -21.03 5.46 -1.51
C PRO A 406 -19.83 6.34 -1.85
N SER A 407 -19.80 6.93 -3.03
CA SER A 407 -18.59 7.55 -3.56
C SER A 407 -18.22 8.82 -2.82
N GLY A 408 -16.98 8.89 -2.32
CA GLY A 408 -16.48 10.04 -1.54
C GLY A 408 -17.06 10.13 -0.14
N SER A 409 -17.65 9.05 0.38
CA SER A 409 -18.30 8.99 1.69
C SER A 409 -17.65 7.94 2.59
N THR A 410 -17.87 8.08 3.89
CA THR A 410 -17.41 7.13 4.91
C THR A 410 -18.60 6.30 5.43
N VAL A 411 -18.33 5.29 6.25
CA VAL A 411 -19.41 4.58 6.96
C VAL A 411 -20.23 5.53 7.84
N MET A 412 -19.60 6.58 8.37
CA MET A 412 -20.26 7.66 9.12
C MET A 412 -21.32 8.37 8.28
N SER A 413 -21.04 8.63 7.00
CA SER A 413 -22.01 9.21 6.07
C SER A 413 -23.28 8.35 5.95
N LEU A 414 -23.12 7.03 5.82
CA LEU A 414 -24.26 6.11 5.79
C LEU A 414 -25.03 6.09 7.12
N MET A 415 -24.33 6.10 8.26
CA MET A 415 -24.95 6.17 9.57
C MET A 415 -25.80 7.43 9.74
N ILE A 416 -25.32 8.59 9.28
CA ILE A 416 -26.08 9.84 9.30
C ILE A 416 -27.33 9.75 8.41
N GLU A 417 -27.21 9.27 7.16
CA GLU A 417 -28.37 9.09 6.26
C GLU A 417 -29.43 8.18 6.89
N MET A 418 -28.99 7.09 7.52
CA MET A 418 -29.90 6.16 8.18
C MET A 418 -30.52 6.73 9.45
N ALA A 419 -29.77 7.48 10.27
CA ALA A 419 -30.31 8.14 11.45
C ALA A 419 -31.39 9.17 11.08
N VAL A 420 -31.16 10.00 10.05
CA VAL A 420 -32.18 10.92 9.53
C VAL A 420 -33.42 10.14 9.04
N TYR A 421 -33.22 9.06 8.29
CA TYR A 421 -34.33 8.22 7.81
C TYR A 421 -35.10 7.51 8.94
N MET A 422 -34.40 7.17 10.03
CA MET A 422 -34.97 6.56 11.24
C MET A 422 -35.72 7.56 12.11
N GLY A 423 -35.65 8.86 11.80
CA GLY A 423 -36.46 9.92 12.41
C GLY A 423 -35.87 10.53 13.68
N PHE A 424 -34.59 10.29 13.98
CA PHE A 424 -33.92 10.96 15.10
C PHE A 424 -33.98 12.47 14.92
N SER A 425 -34.22 13.20 16.01
CA SER A 425 -34.22 14.68 16.02
C SER A 425 -32.83 15.26 16.25
N GLU A 426 -31.96 14.52 16.94
CA GLU A 426 -30.59 14.92 17.26
C GLU A 426 -29.62 13.75 17.03
N ILE A 427 -28.52 14.04 16.35
CA ILE A 427 -27.48 13.07 16.01
C ILE A 427 -26.15 13.59 16.54
N TYR A 428 -25.46 12.82 17.37
CA TYR A 428 -24.19 13.18 17.97
C TYR A 428 -23.07 12.31 17.40
N LEU A 429 -22.07 12.92 16.78
CA LEU A 429 -20.92 12.19 16.24
C LEU A 429 -19.81 12.11 17.29
N ILE A 430 -19.33 10.90 17.60
CA ILE A 430 -18.21 10.67 18.51
C ILE A 430 -17.14 9.81 17.83
N GLY A 431 -15.86 10.03 18.15
CA GLY A 431 -14.75 9.32 17.51
C GLY A 431 -14.63 9.59 16.01
N CYS A 432 -15.03 10.78 15.56
CA CYS A 432 -14.96 11.22 14.18
C CYS A 432 -13.92 12.34 14.04
N ASP A 433 -12.66 12.01 14.36
CA ASP A 433 -11.58 12.99 14.52
C ASP A 433 -11.18 13.71 13.23
N CYS A 434 -11.36 13.08 12.05
CA CYS A 434 -10.88 13.61 10.77
C CYS A 434 -9.39 14.03 10.80
N THR A 435 -8.58 13.38 11.65
CA THR A 435 -7.13 13.60 11.79
C THR A 435 -6.35 12.63 10.88
N SER A 436 -5.10 12.98 10.57
CA SER A 436 -4.22 12.26 9.62
C SER A 436 -4.23 10.74 9.84
N THR A 437 -4.40 10.00 8.73
CA THR A 437 -4.28 8.54 8.70
C THR A 437 -2.83 8.05 8.70
N PHE A 438 -1.83 8.93 8.69
CA PHE A 438 -0.41 8.60 8.57
C PHE A 438 0.39 8.89 9.85
N THR A 439 -0.15 9.65 10.80
CA THR A 439 0.47 9.87 12.11
C THR A 439 0.04 8.79 13.12
N GLY A 440 0.72 7.65 13.16
CA GLY A 440 0.83 6.69 14.28
C GLY A 440 -0.43 6.16 15.00
N ASN A 441 -1.25 7.03 15.60
CA ASN A 441 -2.47 6.71 16.34
C ASN A 441 -3.73 7.14 15.58
N THR A 442 -4.19 6.29 14.67
CA THR A 442 -5.36 6.58 13.82
C THR A 442 -6.68 6.08 14.40
N HIS A 443 -6.64 5.22 15.42
CA HIS A 443 -7.82 4.58 16.01
C HIS A 443 -7.66 4.41 17.52
N PHE A 444 -8.76 4.40 18.28
CA PHE A 444 -8.70 4.18 19.74
C PHE A 444 -8.46 2.71 20.14
N ILE A 445 -8.55 1.80 19.18
CA ILE A 445 -8.38 0.36 19.39
C ILE A 445 -6.95 -0.04 19.03
N ASN A 446 -6.24 -0.64 19.99
CA ASN A 446 -4.93 -1.23 19.75
C ASN A 446 -5.02 -2.38 18.74
N GLY A 447 -4.12 -2.41 17.75
CA GLY A 447 -4.14 -3.46 16.72
C GLY A 447 -5.39 -3.43 15.83
N TYR A 448 -5.94 -2.23 15.56
CA TYR A 448 -7.16 -2.03 14.76
C TYR A 448 -7.15 -2.84 13.45
N THR A 449 -6.02 -2.87 12.72
CA THR A 449 -5.82 -3.70 11.52
C THR A 449 -4.49 -4.45 11.59
N ASP A 450 -4.47 -5.72 11.14
CA ASP A 450 -3.23 -6.49 10.90
C ASP A 450 -2.40 -5.84 9.78
N ASP A 451 -1.08 -5.97 9.84
CA ASP A 451 -0.10 -5.35 8.93
C ASP A 451 -0.36 -5.77 7.48
N LYS A 452 -0.80 -7.02 7.26
CA LYS A 452 -1.19 -7.52 5.93
C LYS A 452 -2.41 -6.79 5.35
N LEU A 453 -3.35 -6.34 6.19
CA LEU A 453 -4.51 -5.57 5.75
C LEU A 453 -4.12 -4.11 5.49
N LYS A 454 -3.33 -3.51 6.38
CA LYS A 454 -2.77 -2.16 6.20
C LYS A 454 -2.05 -2.00 4.86
N GLN A 455 -1.14 -2.93 4.53
CA GLN A 455 -0.40 -2.91 3.27
C GLN A 455 -1.30 -2.99 2.04
N ARG A 456 -2.38 -3.78 2.10
CA ARG A 456 -3.33 -3.93 0.97
C ARG A 456 -4.21 -2.70 0.77
N ASP A 457 -4.61 -2.06 1.86
CA ASP A 457 -5.35 -0.80 1.81
C ASP A 457 -4.48 0.33 1.27
N ALA A 458 -3.26 0.47 1.79
CA ALA A 458 -2.28 1.45 1.33
C ALA A 458 -2.03 1.32 -0.18
N LYS A 459 -1.76 0.10 -0.68
CA LYS A 459 -1.53 -0.15 -2.10
C LYS A 459 -2.69 0.31 -3.00
N LYS A 460 -3.93 -0.02 -2.62
CA LYS A 460 -5.12 0.38 -3.40
C LYS A 460 -5.34 1.89 -3.41
N ILE A 461 -5.06 2.54 -2.28
CA ILE A 461 -5.15 4.00 -2.16
C ILE A 461 -4.13 4.64 -3.08
N VAL A 462 -2.86 4.22 -3.01
CA VAL A 462 -1.78 4.70 -3.89
C VAL A 462 -2.12 4.47 -5.36
N ASP A 463 -2.55 3.26 -5.75
CA ASP A 463 -2.95 2.95 -7.13
C ASP A 463 -4.13 3.82 -7.63
N ARG A 464 -5.03 4.22 -6.72
CA ARG A 464 -6.15 5.10 -7.05
C ARG A 464 -5.67 6.54 -7.21
N MET A 465 -4.83 7.04 -6.32
CA MET A 465 -4.35 8.42 -6.37
C MET A 465 -3.45 8.67 -7.58
N ARG A 466 -2.58 7.71 -7.91
CA ARG A 466 -1.77 7.74 -9.14
C ARG A 466 -2.63 7.87 -10.40
N ARG A 467 -3.78 7.16 -10.46
CA ARG A 467 -4.73 7.28 -11.59
C ARG A 467 -5.46 8.62 -11.66
N LEU A 468 -5.56 9.33 -10.53
CA LEU A 468 -6.19 10.64 -10.44
C LEU A 468 -5.18 11.78 -10.63
N GLY A 469 -3.87 11.48 -10.76
CA GLY A 469 -2.81 12.47 -10.87
C GLY A 469 -2.59 13.27 -9.58
N ILE A 470 -2.92 12.70 -8.43
CA ILE A 470 -2.74 13.33 -7.11
C ILE A 470 -1.40 12.86 -6.55
N GLN A 471 -0.59 13.79 -6.03
CA GLN A 471 0.72 13.54 -5.40
C GLN A 471 0.55 13.01 -3.97
N SER A 472 1.55 12.30 -3.44
CA SER A 472 1.52 11.68 -2.10
C SER A 472 1.12 12.64 -0.98
N ASP A 473 1.67 13.87 -1.02
CA ASP A 473 1.46 14.89 0.01
C ASP A 473 0.03 15.44 0.02
N ASP A 474 -0.69 15.30 -1.10
CA ASP A 474 -2.07 15.75 -1.27
C ASP A 474 -3.11 14.68 -0.94
N TYR A 475 -2.71 13.44 -0.61
CA TYR A 475 -3.64 12.35 -0.34
C TYR A 475 -4.56 12.68 0.83
N GLU A 476 -3.98 13.17 1.92
CA GLU A 476 -4.71 13.52 3.14
C GLU A 476 -5.74 14.61 2.86
N LYS A 477 -5.30 15.69 2.21
CA LYS A 477 -6.15 16.79 1.81
C LYS A 477 -7.30 16.33 0.92
N TYR A 478 -7.01 15.49 -0.07
CA TYR A 478 -8.04 14.94 -0.96
C TYR A 478 -9.10 14.11 -0.22
N PHE A 479 -8.70 13.24 0.70
CA PHE A 479 -9.65 12.45 1.49
C PHE A 479 -10.44 13.28 2.50
N LEU A 480 -9.78 14.25 3.13
CA LEU A 480 -10.40 15.19 4.06
C LEU A 480 -11.44 16.05 3.33
N ASP A 481 -11.06 16.69 2.23
CA ASP A 481 -11.95 17.52 1.41
C ASP A 481 -13.16 16.71 0.90
N GLY A 482 -12.93 15.48 0.44
CA GLY A 482 -14.00 14.57 0.04
C GLY A 482 -15.00 14.29 1.18
N SER A 483 -14.49 14.00 2.37
CA SER A 483 -15.28 13.70 3.57
C SER A 483 -16.04 14.93 4.06
N LEU A 484 -15.39 16.10 4.14
CA LEU A 484 -16.01 17.36 4.55
C LEU A 484 -17.11 17.81 3.57
N ASN A 485 -16.90 17.63 2.27
CA ASN A 485 -17.93 17.87 1.27
C ASN A 485 -19.14 16.94 1.46
N ALA A 486 -18.91 15.66 1.76
CA ALA A 486 -20.00 14.72 2.06
C ALA A 486 -20.78 15.14 3.32
N TYR A 487 -20.09 15.53 4.40
CA TYR A 487 -20.70 16.00 5.63
C TYR A 487 -21.49 17.30 5.45
N THR A 488 -21.04 18.20 4.58
CA THR A 488 -21.78 19.43 4.25
C THR A 488 -23.12 19.11 3.59
N LEU A 489 -23.12 18.20 2.60
CA LEU A 489 -24.35 17.73 1.95
C LEU A 489 -25.30 17.00 2.93
N LEU A 490 -24.74 16.29 3.91
CA LEU A 490 -25.51 15.63 4.96
C LEU A 490 -26.12 16.61 5.96
N LYS A 491 -25.40 17.68 6.33
CA LYS A 491 -25.92 18.78 7.14
C LYS A 491 -27.13 19.41 6.46
N GLU A 492 -27.02 19.75 5.18
CA GLU A 492 -28.14 20.29 4.40
C GLU A 492 -29.33 19.32 4.32
N HIS A 493 -29.06 18.02 4.17
CA HIS A 493 -30.10 17.01 4.17
C HIS A 493 -30.81 16.93 5.52
N ALA A 494 -30.07 16.88 6.62
CA ALA A 494 -30.61 16.84 7.97
C ALA A 494 -31.47 18.07 8.28
N ILE A 495 -31.02 19.27 7.89
CA ILE A 495 -31.79 20.52 8.04
C ILE A 495 -33.15 20.42 7.32
N LYS A 496 -33.18 19.90 6.09
CA LYS A 496 -34.44 19.68 5.33
C LYS A 496 -35.40 18.70 6.00
N HIS A 497 -34.90 17.87 6.91
CA HIS A 497 -35.66 16.89 7.67
C HIS A 497 -35.87 17.30 9.15
N HIS A 498 -35.54 18.54 9.52
CA HIS A 498 -35.62 19.06 10.88
C HIS A 498 -34.81 18.26 11.91
N VAL A 499 -33.66 17.73 11.48
CA VAL A 499 -32.71 16.98 12.31
C VAL A 499 -31.47 17.83 12.57
N LYS A 500 -31.03 17.89 13.83
CA LYS A 500 -29.78 18.55 14.23
C LYS A 500 -28.66 17.52 14.30
N ILE A 501 -27.49 17.87 13.77
CA ILE A 501 -26.28 17.05 13.87
C ILE A 501 -25.24 17.85 14.64
N PHE A 502 -24.64 17.22 15.65
CA PHE A 502 -23.62 17.80 16.51
C PHE A 502 -22.32 17.00 16.42
N ASN A 503 -21.20 17.70 16.52
CA ASN A 503 -19.92 17.07 16.75
C ASN A 503 -19.63 16.98 18.25
N ALA A 504 -19.70 15.78 18.81
CA ALA A 504 -19.32 15.49 20.20
C ALA A 504 -17.94 14.82 20.31
N THR A 505 -17.17 14.75 19.23
CA THR A 505 -15.80 14.22 19.25
C THR A 505 -14.90 15.18 20.04
N ARG A 506 -14.00 14.66 20.88
CA ARG A 506 -13.04 15.52 21.60
C ARG A 506 -11.89 15.90 20.67
N GLY A 507 -11.81 17.17 20.28
CA GLY A 507 -10.82 17.65 19.32
C GLY A 507 -11.12 17.25 17.88
N GLY A 508 -10.06 17.07 17.08
CA GLY A 508 -10.16 16.71 15.66
C GLY A 508 -10.49 17.88 14.73
N ALA A 509 -10.45 17.63 13.42
CA ALA A 509 -10.63 18.63 12.35
C ALA A 509 -12.09 18.77 11.85
N LEU A 510 -13.03 17.99 12.40
CA LEU A 510 -14.42 18.03 11.97
C LEU A 510 -15.15 19.27 12.53
N GLU A 511 -15.31 20.31 11.71
CA GLU A 511 -16.02 21.55 12.11
C GLU A 511 -17.27 21.85 11.28
N VAL A 512 -17.72 20.89 10.46
CA VAL A 512 -18.97 21.05 9.67
C VAL A 512 -20.21 21.12 10.58
N PHE A 513 -20.20 20.42 11.71
CA PHE A 513 -21.30 20.35 12.67
C PHE A 513 -20.98 21.10 13.95
N ASP A 514 -21.99 21.68 14.59
CA ASP A 514 -21.80 22.46 15.81
C ASP A 514 -21.23 21.56 16.92
N ARG A 515 -20.14 22.01 17.54
CA ARG A 515 -19.42 21.23 18.54
C ARG A 515 -20.09 21.29 19.91
N VAL A 516 -20.17 20.15 20.57
CA VAL A 516 -20.74 20.01 21.92
C VAL A 516 -19.85 19.16 22.81
N ASP A 517 -19.97 19.34 24.12
CA ASP A 517 -19.19 18.59 25.11
C ASP A 517 -19.80 17.21 25.38
N LEU A 518 -19.07 16.15 25.03
CA LEU A 518 -19.47 14.75 25.22
C LEU A 518 -19.68 14.40 26.70
N ASP A 519 -18.92 15.02 27.61
CA ASP A 519 -18.97 14.73 29.04
C ASP A 519 -20.37 14.94 29.64
N LYS A 520 -21.20 15.79 29.02
CA LYS A 520 -22.59 16.04 29.42
C LYS A 520 -23.52 14.85 29.21
N PHE A 521 -23.10 13.86 28.43
CA PHE A 521 -23.92 12.72 28.04
C PHE A 521 -23.42 11.38 28.60
N VAL A 522 -22.16 11.32 29.05
CA VAL A 522 -21.50 10.07 29.47
C VAL A 522 -21.17 9.97 30.96
N LYS A 523 -21.27 11.08 31.71
CA LYS A 523 -21.03 11.12 33.16
C LYS A 523 -22.18 10.50 33.96
#